data_AF-A0A0S2KHD5-F1
#
_entry.id   AF-A0A0S2KHD5-F1
#
_cell.length_a   1.000
_cell.length_b   1.000
_cell.length_c   1.000
_cell.angle_alpha   90.00
_cell.angle_beta   90.00
_cell.angle_gamma   90.00
#
_symmetry.space_group_name_H-M   'P 1'
#
loop_
_entity.id
_entity.type
_entity.pdbx_description
1 polymer ?
#
loop_
_entity_poly.entity_id
_entity_poly.type
_entity_poly.pdbx_seq_one_letter_code
_entity_poly.pdbx_strand_id
1 'polypeptide(L)'
;MKKYIFLSAALLLLTASCSTNDDNNNEQREETQGVRFTITEEGFGADTELTRSKTTTKPQIIDTGDCEAEVSIENAPAEKQATTRSVTGPVHYTIRAYHNGALQGELKGTFTSTGFTPDAGYNTYMMLGKNRTYTFICFNDKVTPNGNNLEIALANAKDARIGRQQITLTTVDQPINLSSKHAGCRIQTKVVAQKDMPALTSTIESIGATVAQNVSYDPTMDTYTPTATATMPATTNNSSASTEPKYTASDHGKYYSYTSPAPYFYFLPGMDIANLKLNNLSGTIFWKPFDMNIAKLSTTSKQLEANGSYTIKIKMKPNYTYLMSDGTTGFFRETTYGGGTKTPIAIVLDKGKRMAMALKTAGRSTWCATDLIYYHNKLTTRTVANLSDALNGSATSGRDDTWNPSTTASGYGIKANKPFIFTSFVTAAYYDPEVTYTGTPALQWYLPSHYDYTYIFPLGFGDRTTVTQAKSYEWYGNLFYTALTQVGGDTFQYLEWTSTECQSEYGGYDGGTVNIDRTILSWSSGSRNYLYEVRSFAAY
;
A
#
# COMPACT_ATOMS: atom_id res chain seq x y z
N MET A 1 -3.91 24.13 -88.48
CA MET A 1 -4.44 25.14 -87.54
C MET A 1 -3.28 25.91 -86.95
N LYS A 2 -3.34 27.24 -87.10
CA LYS A 2 -2.72 28.36 -86.35
C LYS A 2 -1.38 28.14 -85.60
N LYS A 3 -0.41 29.06 -85.59
CA LYS A 3 -0.07 30.31 -86.31
C LYS A 3 1.33 30.72 -85.77
N TYR A 4 2.17 31.19 -86.69
CA TYR A 4 3.31 32.13 -86.69
C TYR A 4 3.99 32.65 -85.39
N ILE A 5 5.33 32.62 -85.28
CA ILE A 5 6.43 33.60 -85.63
C ILE A 5 6.49 34.89 -84.75
N PHE A 6 7.73 35.24 -84.33
CA PHE A 6 8.40 36.57 -84.19
C PHE A 6 8.94 36.88 -82.76
N LEU A 7 10.28 37.06 -82.53
CA LEU A 7 11.17 38.23 -82.79
C LEU A 7 11.02 39.29 -81.66
N SER A 8 11.97 39.56 -80.75
CA SER A 8 13.28 40.28 -80.84
C SER A 8 13.24 41.57 -80.00
N ALA A 9 14.41 41.98 -79.49
CA ALA A 9 14.83 43.32 -79.02
C ALA A 9 14.12 43.87 -77.76
N ALA A 10 14.75 44.57 -76.81
CA ALA A 10 16.04 45.27 -76.67
C ALA A 10 16.39 45.24 -75.15
N LEU A 11 17.61 45.07 -74.63
CA LEU A 11 18.90 45.76 -74.74
C LEU A 11 18.91 47.29 -74.51
N LEU A 12 19.66 47.67 -73.45
CA LEU A 12 20.24 48.96 -73.05
C LEU A 12 19.38 49.98 -72.29
N LEU A 13 19.81 50.27 -71.04
CA LEU A 13 20.63 51.45 -70.77
C LEU A 13 21.68 51.15 -69.68
N LEU A 14 22.94 51.36 -70.06
CA LEU A 14 24.14 51.39 -69.22
C LEU A 14 24.17 52.66 -68.38
N THR A 15 24.69 52.59 -67.16
CA THR A 15 25.75 53.52 -66.73
C THR A 15 26.86 52.75 -66.02
N ALA A 16 28.09 53.09 -66.42
CA ALA A 16 29.33 52.49 -66.00
C ALA A 16 29.82 53.10 -64.67
N SER A 17 30.49 52.30 -63.84
CA SER A 17 31.95 52.34 -63.66
C SER A 17 32.29 51.78 -62.29
N CYS A 18 32.99 50.63 -62.26
CA CYS A 18 33.88 50.33 -61.15
C CYS A 18 35.02 51.35 -61.17
N SER A 19 35.22 52.05 -60.05
CA SER A 19 36.54 52.49 -59.61
C SER A 19 36.68 52.15 -58.13
N THR A 20 37.28 50.98 -57.91
CA THR A 20 38.24 50.61 -56.86
C THR A 20 38.24 51.40 -55.55
N ASN A 21 37.95 50.73 -54.45
CA ASN A 21 39.02 50.18 -53.63
C ASN A 21 38.50 49.06 -52.74
N ASP A 22 39.22 47.95 -52.82
CA ASP A 22 39.13 46.79 -51.95
C ASP A 22 39.22 47.22 -50.48
N ASP A 23 38.27 46.77 -49.69
CA ASP A 23 38.60 46.21 -48.38
C ASP A 23 37.94 44.83 -48.29
N ASN A 24 38.79 43.82 -48.46
CA ASN A 24 38.50 42.43 -48.17
C ASN A 24 38.11 42.28 -46.68
N ASN A 25 36.82 42.36 -46.39
CA ASN A 25 36.25 41.60 -45.29
C ASN A 25 35.38 40.51 -45.91
N ASN A 26 36.02 39.35 -46.15
CA ASN A 26 35.31 38.08 -46.24
C ASN A 26 34.69 37.80 -44.86
N GLU A 27 33.58 38.47 -44.55
CA GLU A 27 32.63 37.93 -43.58
C GLU A 27 32.04 36.70 -44.24
N GLN A 28 32.60 35.55 -43.89
CA GLN A 28 32.08 34.24 -44.20
C GLN A 28 30.65 34.20 -43.66
N ARG A 29 29.64 34.55 -44.50
CA ARG A 29 28.24 34.49 -44.12
C ARG A 29 27.95 33.07 -43.67
N GLU A 30 27.76 32.89 -42.37
CA GLU A 30 27.43 31.59 -41.81
C GLU A 30 26.16 31.09 -42.48
N GLU A 31 26.21 29.91 -43.09
CA GLU A 31 25.01 29.32 -43.67
C GLU A 31 24.02 28.99 -42.55
N THR A 32 22.81 29.52 -42.66
CA THR A 32 21.71 29.28 -41.71
C THR A 32 20.62 28.38 -42.30
N GLN A 33 19.80 27.77 -41.45
CA GLN A 33 18.63 26.98 -41.81
C GLN A 33 17.45 27.26 -40.87
N GLY A 34 16.23 27.00 -41.36
CA GLY A 34 15.01 27.16 -40.58
C GLY A 34 14.68 25.90 -39.78
N VAL A 35 14.67 26.01 -38.46
CA VAL A 35 14.33 24.92 -37.54
C VAL A 35 12.91 25.07 -37.03
N ARG A 36 12.10 24.01 -37.14
CA ARG A 36 10.72 23.96 -36.64
C ARG A 36 10.63 23.00 -35.48
N PHE A 37 9.71 23.26 -34.55
CA PHE A 37 9.61 22.47 -33.32
C PHE A 37 8.25 21.80 -33.17
N THR A 38 8.27 20.64 -32.54
CA THR A 38 7.12 20.03 -31.86
C THR A 38 7.49 19.77 -30.40
N ILE A 39 6.51 19.63 -29.52
CA ILE A 39 6.74 19.33 -28.10
C ILE A 39 5.96 18.08 -27.70
N THR A 40 6.65 17.17 -27.04
CA THR A 40 6.10 16.01 -26.33
C THR A 40 6.17 16.30 -24.83
N GLU A 41 5.03 16.21 -24.15
CA GLU A 41 5.01 16.35 -22.68
C GLU A 41 5.10 14.98 -22.03
N GLU A 42 6.04 14.82 -21.10
CA GLU A 42 6.19 13.61 -20.31
C GLU A 42 5.52 13.76 -18.94
N GLY A 43 4.88 12.70 -18.47
CA GLY A 43 4.29 12.64 -17.14
C GLY A 43 5.33 12.44 -16.03
N PHE A 44 4.91 12.67 -14.79
CA PHE A 44 5.74 12.40 -13.61
C PHE A 44 6.20 10.94 -13.57
N GLY A 45 7.47 10.72 -13.22
CA GLY A 45 8.08 9.40 -13.04
C GLY A 45 8.41 8.65 -14.34
N ALA A 46 8.36 9.31 -15.51
CA ALA A 46 8.66 8.69 -16.80
C ALA A 46 10.10 8.14 -16.90
N ASP A 47 11.06 8.74 -16.17
CA ASP A 47 12.47 8.33 -16.18
C ASP A 47 12.81 7.19 -15.21
N THR A 48 11.88 6.87 -14.31
CA THR A 48 12.02 5.71 -13.45
C THR A 48 11.57 4.48 -14.24
N GLU A 49 12.51 3.76 -14.85
CA GLU A 49 12.26 2.36 -15.22
C GLU A 49 11.60 1.67 -14.01
N LEU A 50 10.66 0.77 -14.27
CA LEU A 50 9.99 -0.07 -13.26
C LEU A 50 10.99 -1.07 -12.63
N THR A 51 12.17 -0.62 -12.23
CA THR A 51 13.10 -1.34 -11.38
C THR A 51 12.53 -1.32 -9.98
N ARG A 52 11.61 -2.27 -9.74
CA ARG A 52 11.24 -2.76 -8.41
C ARG A 52 12.51 -3.30 -7.74
N SER A 53 13.36 -2.45 -7.18
CA SER A 53 14.35 -2.86 -6.19
C SER A 53 15.09 -1.68 -5.59
N LYS A 54 14.78 -1.39 -4.33
CA LYS A 54 15.74 -1.31 -3.20
C LYS A 54 14.97 -0.87 -1.95
N THR A 55 14.38 -1.83 -1.25
CA THR A 55 14.15 -1.68 0.19
C THR A 55 15.50 -1.62 0.86
N THR A 56 15.85 -0.48 1.46
CA THR A 56 16.66 -0.50 2.69
C THR A 56 16.59 0.85 3.38
N THR A 57 15.51 1.04 4.11
CA THR A 57 15.58 1.75 5.39
C THR A 57 15.04 0.80 6.44
N LYS A 58 15.75 0.65 7.56
CA LYS A 58 15.25 -0.14 8.69
C LYS A 58 13.88 0.47 9.04
N PRO A 59 12.78 -0.29 8.92
CA PRO A 59 11.46 0.29 9.05
C PRO A 59 11.32 0.90 10.43
N GLN A 60 10.82 2.13 10.50
CA GLN A 60 10.40 2.70 11.77
C GLN A 60 9.14 1.94 12.17
N ILE A 61 9.23 1.28 13.32
CA ILE A 61 8.12 0.51 13.89
C ILE A 61 7.49 1.38 14.96
N ILE A 62 6.21 1.67 14.79
CA ILE A 62 5.42 2.45 15.73
C ILE A 62 4.30 1.55 16.21
N ASP A 63 4.33 1.21 17.50
CA ASP A 63 3.28 0.47 18.16
C ASP A 63 2.24 1.44 18.71
N THR A 64 0.98 1.29 18.27
CA THR A 64 -0.15 2.05 18.77
C THR A 64 -1.29 1.13 19.15
N GLY A 65 -1.29 0.70 20.41
CA GLY A 65 -2.30 -0.22 20.92
C GLY A 65 -2.23 -1.58 20.24
N ASP A 66 -3.25 -1.91 19.46
CA ASP A 66 -3.39 -3.16 18.71
C ASP A 66 -2.92 -3.07 17.25
N CYS A 67 -2.15 -2.03 16.91
CA CYS A 67 -1.60 -1.78 15.58
C CYS A 67 -0.06 -1.64 15.63
N GLU A 68 0.61 -2.15 14.59
CA GLU A 68 2.00 -1.84 14.25
C GLU A 68 2.03 -1.14 12.88
N ALA A 69 2.82 -0.08 12.74
CA ALA A 69 3.09 0.55 11.44
C ALA A 69 4.56 0.40 11.03
N GLU A 70 4.77 0.11 9.74
CA GLU A 70 6.08 0.04 9.08
C GLU A 70 6.10 1.05 7.91
N VAL A 71 7.07 1.96 7.92
CA VAL A 71 7.17 3.04 6.91
C VAL A 71 8.31 2.76 5.93
N SER A 72 8.03 2.87 4.63
CA SER A 72 9.02 2.77 3.56
C SER A 72 8.76 3.77 2.43
N ILE A 73 9.79 4.03 1.62
CA ILE A 73 9.70 4.90 0.44
C ILE A 73 9.98 4.06 -0.80
N GLU A 74 9.13 4.22 -1.80
CA GLU A 74 9.24 3.56 -3.10
C GLU A 74 9.02 4.60 -4.20
N ASN A 75 9.61 4.38 -5.37
CA ASN A 75 9.20 5.13 -6.56
C ASN A 75 7.75 4.77 -6.88
N ALA A 76 6.92 5.79 -7.08
CA ALA A 76 5.55 5.58 -7.54
C ALA A 76 5.57 5.12 -8.99
N PRO A 77 4.54 4.36 -9.45
CA PRO A 77 4.39 4.10 -10.88
C PRO A 77 4.39 5.40 -11.67
N ALA A 78 5.06 5.39 -12.83
CA ALA A 78 5.00 6.50 -13.77
C ALA A 78 3.54 6.86 -14.03
N GLU A 79 3.25 8.16 -14.08
CA GLU A 79 1.93 8.63 -14.45
C GLU A 79 1.56 8.04 -15.81
N LYS A 80 0.46 7.28 -15.85
CA LYS A 80 -0.10 6.80 -17.11
C LYS A 80 -0.69 7.99 -17.86
N GLN A 81 0.17 8.74 -18.53
CA GLN A 81 -0.25 9.49 -19.70
C GLN A 81 -0.34 8.49 -20.86
N ALA A 82 -1.33 8.68 -21.75
CA ALA A 82 -1.32 7.96 -23.02
C ALA A 82 0.05 8.20 -23.66
N THR A 83 0.81 7.13 -23.89
CA THR A 83 2.16 7.09 -24.48
C THR A 83 2.53 8.38 -25.22
N THR A 84 3.41 9.20 -24.63
CA THR A 84 4.06 10.37 -25.26
C THR A 84 3.13 11.12 -26.21
N ARG A 85 2.03 11.70 -25.69
CA ARG A 85 1.19 12.55 -26.53
C ARG A 85 1.90 13.88 -26.76
N SER A 86 1.98 14.28 -28.02
CA SER A 86 2.13 15.69 -28.39
C SER A 86 1.14 16.53 -27.58
N VAL A 87 1.52 17.78 -27.27
CA VAL A 87 0.70 18.76 -26.54
C VAL A 87 -0.80 18.64 -26.92
N THR A 88 -1.66 18.21 -25.99
CA THR A 88 -3.05 17.80 -26.30
C THR A 88 -4.06 18.93 -26.35
N GLY A 89 -3.69 20.12 -25.86
CA GLY A 89 -4.47 21.34 -25.91
C GLY A 89 -3.53 22.55 -25.99
N PRO A 90 -4.01 23.78 -26.20
CA PRO A 90 -3.13 24.94 -26.37
C PRO A 90 -2.25 25.17 -25.13
N VAL A 91 -0.92 25.04 -25.30
CA VAL A 91 0.07 25.36 -24.26
C VAL A 91 1.14 26.27 -24.85
N HIS A 92 1.38 27.39 -24.19
CA HIS A 92 2.44 28.30 -24.57
C HIS A 92 3.81 27.81 -24.09
N TYR A 93 4.79 27.90 -24.98
CA TYR A 93 6.18 27.59 -24.71
C TYR A 93 7.12 28.67 -25.24
N THR A 94 8.20 28.89 -24.48
CA THR A 94 9.41 29.55 -24.95
C THR A 94 10.46 28.48 -25.24
N ILE A 95 11.13 28.57 -26.39
CA ILE A 95 12.25 27.73 -26.81
C ILE A 95 13.48 28.61 -27.00
N ARG A 96 14.59 28.25 -26.35
CA ARG A 96 15.89 28.91 -26.49
C ARG A 96 16.91 27.92 -27.04
N ALA A 97 17.72 28.38 -27.99
CA ALA A 97 18.82 27.60 -28.56
C ALA A 97 20.15 28.19 -28.14
N TYR A 98 21.03 27.37 -27.55
CA TYR A 98 22.37 27.77 -27.13
C TYR A 98 23.43 27.04 -27.93
N HIS A 99 24.46 27.75 -28.39
CA HIS A 99 25.65 27.17 -29.00
C HIS A 99 26.87 27.64 -28.21
N ASN A 100 27.69 26.69 -27.73
CA ASN A 100 28.85 26.96 -26.86
C ASN A 100 28.51 27.86 -25.65
N GLY A 101 27.31 27.67 -25.08
CA GLY A 101 26.82 28.46 -23.94
C GLY A 101 26.23 29.83 -24.27
N ALA A 102 26.35 30.32 -25.51
CA ALA A 102 25.77 31.59 -25.94
C ALA A 102 24.38 31.39 -26.57
N LEU A 103 23.42 32.23 -26.20
CA LEU A 103 22.07 32.23 -26.77
C LEU A 103 22.13 32.64 -28.26
N GLN A 104 21.62 31.78 -29.14
CA GLN A 104 21.63 31.97 -30.60
C GLN A 104 20.24 32.28 -31.16
N GLY A 105 19.18 31.90 -30.44
CA GLY A 105 17.82 32.14 -30.88
C GLY A 105 16.80 31.88 -29.78
N GLU A 106 15.68 32.58 -29.87
CA GLU A 106 14.51 32.39 -29.01
C GLU A 106 13.26 32.36 -29.90
N LEU A 107 12.34 31.44 -29.57
CA LEU A 107 11.05 31.27 -30.23
C LEU A 107 9.97 31.18 -29.15
N LYS A 108 8.86 31.89 -29.34
CA LYS A 108 7.70 31.83 -28.43
C LYS A 108 6.42 31.59 -29.19
N GLY A 109 5.52 30.83 -28.58
CA GLY A 109 4.18 30.65 -29.12
C GLY A 109 3.45 29.48 -28.52
N THR A 110 2.26 29.25 -29.05
CA THR A 110 1.33 28.22 -28.56
C THR A 110 1.45 26.95 -29.39
N PHE A 111 1.74 25.84 -28.72
CA PHE A 111 1.71 24.50 -29.29
C PHE A 111 0.35 23.86 -29.07
N THR A 112 -0.09 23.11 -30.07
CA THR A 112 -1.33 22.32 -30.07
C THR A 112 -1.04 20.93 -30.63
N SER A 113 -2.05 20.06 -30.65
CA SER A 113 -1.90 18.70 -31.20
C SER A 113 -1.62 18.68 -32.72
N THR A 114 -1.92 19.77 -33.43
CA THR A 114 -1.82 19.85 -34.91
C THR A 114 -0.84 20.90 -35.41
N GLY A 115 -0.23 21.70 -34.54
CA GLY A 115 0.72 22.72 -34.99
C GLY A 115 1.14 23.73 -33.92
N PHE A 116 1.93 24.70 -34.39
CA PHE A 116 2.51 25.79 -33.60
C PHE A 116 2.03 27.14 -34.15
N THR A 117 1.59 28.03 -33.27
CA THR A 117 1.24 29.40 -33.58
C THR A 117 2.21 30.34 -32.86
N PRO A 118 3.08 31.07 -33.59
CA PRO A 118 4.04 31.96 -32.96
C PRO A 118 3.36 33.16 -32.34
N ASP A 119 3.97 33.71 -31.29
CA ASP A 119 3.58 35.00 -30.73
C ASP A 119 3.80 36.13 -31.74
N ALA A 120 3.12 37.25 -31.54
CA ALA A 120 3.32 38.45 -32.34
C ALA A 120 4.82 38.86 -32.33
N GLY A 121 5.40 38.97 -33.52
CA GLY A 121 6.83 39.30 -33.70
C GLY A 121 7.76 38.08 -33.80
N TYR A 122 7.26 36.85 -33.64
CA TYR A 122 8.03 35.62 -33.86
C TYR A 122 7.61 34.91 -35.17
N ASN A 123 8.57 34.23 -35.80
CA ASN A 123 8.33 33.41 -37.00
C ASN A 123 7.85 32.00 -36.62
N THR A 124 7.35 31.21 -37.58
CA THR A 124 7.01 29.78 -37.36
C THR A 124 8.23 28.85 -37.26
N TYR A 125 9.44 29.40 -37.39
CA TYR A 125 10.72 28.70 -37.35
C TYR A 125 11.80 29.58 -36.68
N MET A 126 12.85 28.95 -36.17
CA MET A 126 14.04 29.60 -35.63
C MET A 126 15.19 29.48 -36.65
N MET A 127 15.83 30.60 -36.99
CA MET A 127 16.97 30.61 -37.92
C MET A 127 18.26 30.31 -37.15
N LEU A 128 18.95 29.23 -37.49
CA LEU A 128 20.18 28.79 -36.80
C LEU A 128 21.27 28.39 -37.80
N GLY A 129 22.54 28.57 -37.44
CA GLY A 129 23.68 28.13 -38.26
C GLY A 129 23.70 26.61 -38.47
N LYS A 130 24.01 26.18 -39.69
CA LYS A 130 24.10 24.77 -40.11
C LYS A 130 25.31 24.05 -39.48
N ASN A 131 25.27 22.71 -39.46
CA ASN A 131 26.37 21.84 -39.00
C ASN A 131 26.87 22.18 -37.58
N ARG A 132 25.97 22.60 -36.70
CA ARG A 132 26.26 22.99 -35.32
C ARG A 132 25.45 22.18 -34.35
N THR A 133 26.03 21.95 -33.17
CA THR A 133 25.32 21.34 -32.05
C THR A 133 24.78 22.42 -31.14
N TYR A 134 23.48 22.37 -30.87
CA TYR A 134 22.80 23.29 -29.98
C TYR A 134 22.22 22.56 -28.79
N THR A 135 22.20 23.24 -27.65
CA THR A 135 21.38 22.87 -26.50
C THR A 135 20.07 23.65 -26.61
N PHE A 136 18.99 22.94 -26.88
CA PHE A 136 17.64 23.48 -26.88
C PHE A 136 17.03 23.36 -25.50
N ILE A 137 16.52 24.48 -24.99
CA ILE A 137 15.78 24.56 -23.74
C ILE A 137 14.36 25.01 -24.06
N CYS A 138 13.35 24.23 -23.72
CA CYS A 138 11.96 24.65 -23.82
C CYS A 138 11.32 24.74 -22.43
N PHE A 139 10.43 25.71 -22.21
CA PHE A 139 9.72 25.87 -20.94
C PHE A 139 8.38 26.58 -21.14
N ASN A 140 7.40 26.26 -20.30
CA ASN A 140 6.06 26.86 -20.36
C ASN A 140 5.94 28.11 -19.46
N ASP A 141 4.79 28.78 -19.53
CA ASP A 141 4.49 30.02 -18.78
C ASP A 141 4.49 29.89 -17.25
N LYS A 142 4.68 28.68 -16.73
CA LYS A 142 4.82 28.41 -15.30
C LYS A 142 6.27 28.52 -14.82
N VAL A 143 7.19 28.79 -15.74
CA VAL A 143 8.62 29.00 -15.52
C VAL A 143 8.96 30.44 -15.90
N THR A 144 9.65 31.15 -15.02
CA THR A 144 10.02 32.56 -15.24
C THR A 144 11.49 32.67 -15.65
N PRO A 145 11.83 33.18 -16.85
CA PRO A 145 13.22 33.37 -17.22
C PRO A 145 13.87 34.51 -16.42
N ASN A 146 15.07 34.27 -15.90
CA ASN A 146 15.92 35.25 -15.22
C ASN A 146 17.31 35.23 -15.85
N GLY A 147 17.52 36.06 -16.88
CA GLY A 147 18.68 35.93 -17.75
C GLY A 147 18.71 34.56 -18.44
N ASN A 148 19.79 33.81 -18.24
CA ASN A 148 19.95 32.44 -18.73
C ASN A 148 19.32 31.38 -17.81
N ASN A 149 19.07 31.71 -16.55
CA ASN A 149 18.46 30.79 -15.59
C ASN A 149 16.94 30.81 -15.71
N LEU A 150 16.31 29.77 -15.18
CA LEU A 150 14.86 29.61 -15.13
C LEU A 150 14.40 29.49 -13.68
N GLU A 151 13.52 30.37 -13.23
CA GLU A 151 12.97 30.38 -11.87
C GLU A 151 11.62 29.65 -11.82
N ILE A 152 11.45 28.81 -10.80
CA ILE A 152 10.23 28.02 -10.59
C ILE A 152 9.78 28.17 -9.14
N ALA A 153 8.61 28.78 -8.95
CA ALA A 153 7.96 28.89 -7.65
C ALA A 153 7.24 27.59 -7.27
N LEU A 154 7.14 27.29 -5.96
CA LEU A 154 6.50 26.08 -5.44
C LEU A 154 5.04 25.96 -5.88
N ALA A 155 4.30 27.07 -5.98
CA ALA A 155 2.93 27.10 -6.48
C ALA A 155 2.78 26.55 -7.91
N ASN A 156 3.87 26.58 -8.70
CA ASN A 156 3.92 26.07 -10.06
C ASN A 156 4.55 24.67 -10.15
N ALA A 157 4.98 24.04 -9.05
CA ALA A 157 5.67 22.75 -9.07
C ALA A 157 4.89 21.63 -9.77
N LYS A 158 3.55 21.69 -9.74
CA LYS A 158 2.68 20.77 -10.45
C LYS A 158 2.75 20.92 -11.97
N ASP A 159 2.77 22.15 -12.47
CA ASP A 159 2.47 22.46 -13.88
C ASP A 159 3.67 23.02 -14.66
N ALA A 160 4.72 23.50 -13.97
CA ALA A 160 5.96 23.96 -14.57
C ALA A 160 6.61 22.84 -15.35
N ARG A 161 6.97 23.11 -16.61
CA ARG A 161 7.67 22.16 -17.46
C ARG A 161 8.92 22.75 -18.07
N ILE A 162 9.96 21.92 -18.13
CA ILE A 162 11.25 22.25 -18.74
C ILE A 162 11.71 21.04 -19.57
N GLY A 163 12.18 21.30 -20.77
CA GLY A 163 12.88 20.36 -21.63
C GLY A 163 14.29 20.85 -21.91
N ARG A 164 15.25 19.92 -21.94
CA ARG A 164 16.64 20.16 -22.30
C ARG A 164 17.13 19.05 -23.21
N GLN A 165 17.52 19.39 -24.44
CA GLN A 165 18.05 18.43 -25.39
C GLN A 165 19.20 19.02 -26.20
N GLN A 166 20.26 18.23 -26.36
CA GLN A 166 21.36 18.57 -27.24
C GLN A 166 21.12 17.93 -28.61
N ILE A 167 21.11 18.74 -29.67
CA ILE A 167 20.80 18.30 -31.02
C ILE A 167 21.80 18.91 -32.01
N THR A 168 22.41 18.06 -32.83
CA THR A 168 23.25 18.48 -33.97
C THR A 168 22.35 18.77 -35.16
N LEU A 169 22.41 20.00 -35.69
CA LEU A 169 21.69 20.35 -36.91
C LEU A 169 22.53 19.96 -38.14
N THR A 170 21.86 19.45 -39.16
CA THR A 170 22.47 19.08 -40.45
C THR A 170 22.47 20.27 -41.42
N THR A 171 22.57 20.03 -42.74
CA THR A 171 22.55 21.07 -43.78
C THR A 171 21.16 21.36 -44.36
N VAL A 172 20.12 20.64 -43.93
CA VAL A 172 18.74 20.73 -44.43
C VAL A 172 17.77 21.12 -43.32
N ASP A 173 16.74 21.90 -43.68
CA ASP A 173 15.65 22.25 -42.77
C ASP A 173 15.11 21.00 -42.06
N GLN A 174 15.13 21.00 -40.73
CA GLN A 174 14.80 19.83 -39.93
C GLN A 174 13.72 20.14 -38.89
N PRO A 175 12.66 19.32 -38.79
CA PRO A 175 11.75 19.35 -37.66
C PRO A 175 12.44 18.73 -36.43
N ILE A 176 12.38 19.42 -35.30
CA ILE A 176 12.90 18.97 -34.01
C ILE A 176 11.73 18.68 -33.08
N ASN A 177 11.65 17.46 -32.58
CA ASN A 177 10.73 17.13 -31.49
C ASN A 177 11.44 17.31 -30.14
N LEU A 178 10.98 18.27 -29.34
CA LEU A 178 11.47 18.49 -27.99
C LEU A 178 10.65 17.69 -26.98
N SER A 179 11.31 17.13 -25.96
CA SER A 179 10.65 16.55 -24.79
C SER A 179 10.64 17.56 -23.64
N SER A 180 9.50 17.68 -22.97
CA SER A 180 9.24 18.60 -21.86
C SER A 180 8.72 17.84 -20.64
N LYS A 181 9.44 17.95 -19.52
CA LYS A 181 9.18 17.22 -18.26
C LYS A 181 8.72 18.17 -17.17
N HIS A 182 8.06 17.65 -16.14
CA HIS A 182 7.73 18.47 -14.98
C HIS A 182 9.00 18.97 -14.28
N ALA A 183 9.06 20.27 -13.99
CA ALA A 183 10.17 20.86 -13.23
C ALA A 183 10.06 20.56 -11.73
N GLY A 184 8.84 20.39 -11.21
CA GLY A 184 8.62 19.90 -9.86
C GLY A 184 8.61 18.38 -9.77
N CYS A 185 8.32 17.88 -8.58
CA CYS A 185 8.15 16.47 -8.25
C CYS A 185 6.90 16.28 -7.39
N ARG A 186 6.45 15.03 -7.22
CA ARG A 186 5.28 14.73 -6.40
C ARG A 186 5.49 13.59 -5.42
N ILE A 187 4.81 13.69 -4.29
CA ILE A 187 4.81 12.69 -3.22
C ILE A 187 3.37 12.33 -2.87
N GLN A 188 3.10 11.04 -2.64
CA GLN A 188 1.85 10.55 -2.07
C GLN A 188 2.14 9.63 -0.90
N THR A 189 1.47 9.83 0.23
CA THR A 189 1.41 8.81 1.27
C THR A 189 0.34 7.79 0.94
N LYS A 190 0.62 6.51 1.17
CA LYS A 190 -0.31 5.42 0.93
C LYS A 190 -0.27 4.44 2.09
N VAL A 191 -1.40 4.33 2.80
CA VAL A 191 -1.57 3.30 3.82
C VAL A 191 -1.92 1.98 3.13
N VAL A 192 -1.30 0.88 3.56
CA VAL A 192 -1.58 -0.46 3.05
C VAL A 192 -1.81 -1.44 4.19
N ALA A 193 -2.73 -2.38 4.02
CA ALA A 193 -3.02 -3.44 4.98
C ALA A 193 -3.40 -4.74 4.26
N GLN A 194 -3.38 -5.84 5.02
CA GLN A 194 -3.86 -7.15 4.59
C GLN A 194 -5.38 -7.30 4.66
N LYS A 195 -6.10 -6.31 5.19
CA LYS A 195 -7.57 -6.29 5.24
C LYS A 195 -8.13 -4.94 4.78
N ASP A 196 -9.42 -4.91 4.45
CA ASP A 196 -10.15 -3.71 4.06
C ASP A 196 -10.01 -2.59 5.12
N MET A 197 -9.94 -1.35 4.66
CA MET A 197 -9.70 -0.17 5.50
C MET A 197 -10.71 0.94 5.21
N PRO A 198 -11.25 1.59 6.24
CA PRO A 198 -12.03 2.81 6.06
C PRO A 198 -11.13 3.99 5.64
N ALA A 199 -11.75 5.14 5.41
CA ALA A 199 -11.01 6.39 5.24
C ALA A 199 -10.25 6.74 6.53
N LEU A 200 -9.07 7.32 6.39
CA LEU A 200 -8.20 7.72 7.49
C LEU A 200 -7.92 9.21 7.41
N THR A 201 -7.65 9.80 8.56
CA THR A 201 -7.28 11.22 8.66
C THR A 201 -5.82 11.35 9.02
N SER A 202 -5.14 12.34 8.46
CA SER A 202 -3.78 12.71 8.87
C SER A 202 -3.42 14.11 8.40
N THR A 203 -2.29 14.62 8.89
CA THR A 203 -1.67 15.84 8.37
C THR A 203 -0.21 15.57 8.03
N ILE A 204 0.30 16.25 7.00
CA ILE A 204 1.70 16.24 6.62
C ILE A 204 2.28 17.65 6.77
N GLU A 205 3.52 17.75 7.25
CA GLU A 205 4.25 19.02 7.37
C GLU A 205 5.76 18.81 7.29
N SER A 206 6.50 19.91 7.16
CA SER A 206 7.96 19.86 7.16
C SER A 206 8.56 19.95 8.56
N ILE A 207 9.76 19.41 8.70
CA ILE A 207 10.62 19.55 9.88
C ILE A 207 11.51 20.76 9.64
N GLY A 208 11.14 21.90 10.20
CA GLY A 208 11.85 23.16 9.98
C GLY A 208 11.62 23.76 8.60
N ALA A 209 12.41 24.80 8.28
CA ALA A 209 12.27 25.59 7.06
C ALA A 209 13.03 24.99 5.87
N THR A 210 12.68 23.76 5.50
CA THR A 210 13.41 22.96 4.50
C THR A 210 12.70 22.84 3.16
N VAL A 211 11.48 23.37 3.02
CA VAL A 211 10.72 23.27 1.77
C VAL A 211 11.10 24.42 0.86
N ALA A 212 11.71 24.12 -0.28
CA ALA A 212 12.02 25.13 -1.30
C ALA A 212 10.75 25.84 -1.77
N GLN A 213 10.74 27.15 -1.67
CA GLN A 213 9.66 28.03 -2.16
C GLN A 213 9.91 28.49 -3.58
N ASN A 214 11.20 28.56 -3.97
CA ASN A 214 11.64 28.88 -5.31
C ASN A 214 12.95 28.15 -5.60
N VAL A 215 13.14 27.74 -6.86
CA VAL A 215 14.40 27.15 -7.36
C VAL A 215 14.82 27.87 -8.63
N SER A 216 16.13 28.09 -8.75
CA SER A 216 16.78 28.54 -9.99
C SER A 216 17.34 27.31 -10.70
N TYR A 217 16.88 27.06 -11.91
CA TYR A 217 17.43 26.04 -12.81
C TYR A 217 18.46 26.69 -13.72
N ASP A 218 19.68 26.14 -13.71
CA ASP A 218 20.76 26.50 -14.62
C ASP A 218 20.77 25.50 -15.79
N PRO A 219 20.37 25.90 -17.01
CA PRO A 219 20.33 25.00 -18.16
C PRO A 219 21.71 24.56 -18.67
N THR A 220 22.78 25.24 -18.26
CA THR A 220 24.16 24.91 -18.64
C THR A 220 24.70 23.77 -17.79
N MET A 221 24.50 23.85 -16.47
CA MET A 221 24.92 22.83 -15.50
C MET A 221 23.90 21.70 -15.34
N ASP A 222 22.66 21.92 -15.79
CA ASP A 222 21.53 21.01 -15.61
C ASP A 222 21.20 20.76 -14.13
N THR A 223 21.22 21.84 -13.34
CA THR A 223 21.07 21.78 -11.88
C THR A 223 19.99 22.74 -11.38
N TYR A 224 19.23 22.28 -10.39
CA TYR A 224 18.28 23.10 -9.63
C TYR A 224 18.92 23.53 -8.30
N THR A 225 18.88 24.83 -8.00
CA THR A 225 19.37 25.41 -6.75
C THR A 225 18.23 26.12 -6.02
N PRO A 226 17.86 25.73 -4.79
CA PRO A 226 16.90 26.46 -3.98
C PRO A 226 17.37 27.90 -3.71
N THR A 227 16.52 28.87 -4.01
CA THR A 227 16.80 30.31 -3.76
C THR A 227 16.03 30.86 -2.55
N ALA A 228 15.00 30.14 -2.11
CA ALA A 228 14.28 30.42 -0.88
C ALA A 228 13.72 29.12 -0.28
N THR A 229 13.71 29.00 1.05
CA THR A 229 13.08 27.90 1.78
C THR A 229 12.15 28.42 2.87
N ALA A 230 11.13 27.65 3.21
CA ALA A 230 10.21 27.94 4.30
C ALA A 230 9.70 26.64 4.95
N THR A 231 8.99 26.80 6.07
CA THR A 231 8.27 25.70 6.71
C THR A 231 6.97 25.44 5.96
N MET A 232 6.67 24.18 5.66
CA MET A 232 5.34 23.75 5.24
C MET A 232 4.51 23.52 6.50
N PRO A 233 3.39 24.24 6.70
CA PRO A 233 2.52 24.02 7.84
C PRO A 233 1.77 22.67 7.73
N ALA A 234 1.24 22.18 8.84
CA ALA A 234 0.31 21.06 8.89
C ALA A 234 -0.80 21.21 7.84
N THR A 235 -0.75 20.36 6.83
CA THR A 235 -1.68 20.34 5.70
C THR A 235 -2.42 19.01 5.68
N THR A 236 -3.72 19.05 5.39
CA THR A 236 -4.60 17.87 5.34
C THR A 236 -4.06 16.81 4.39
N ASN A 237 -3.91 15.58 4.89
CA ASN A 237 -3.40 14.42 4.16
C ASN A 237 -4.32 13.19 4.38
N ASN A 238 -5.63 13.41 4.30
CA ASN A 238 -6.61 12.34 4.49
C ASN A 238 -6.51 11.31 3.35
N SER A 239 -6.63 10.02 3.70
CA SER A 239 -6.62 8.93 2.72
C SER A 239 -8.01 8.32 2.56
N SER A 240 -8.34 7.92 1.34
CA SER A 240 -9.66 7.35 1.03
C SER A 240 -9.82 5.94 1.60
N ALA A 241 -11.06 5.47 1.76
CA ALA A 241 -11.29 4.05 2.02
C ALA A 241 -10.71 3.17 0.90
N SER A 242 -10.30 1.95 1.24
CA SER A 242 -9.89 0.95 0.26
C SER A 242 -11.09 0.54 -0.61
N THR A 243 -10.90 0.36 -1.91
CA THR A 243 -11.98 0.01 -2.86
C THR A 243 -11.89 -1.43 -3.36
N GLU A 244 -10.83 -2.16 -3.00
CA GLU A 244 -10.60 -3.53 -3.43
C GLU A 244 -11.65 -4.48 -2.79
N PRO A 245 -12.05 -5.57 -3.47
CA PRO A 245 -13.03 -6.52 -2.94
C PRO A 245 -12.66 -7.07 -1.55
N LYS A 246 -13.63 -7.07 -0.63
CA LYS A 246 -13.46 -7.60 0.73
C LYS A 246 -13.03 -9.09 0.69
N TYR A 247 -12.14 -9.47 1.59
CA TYR A 247 -11.46 -10.79 1.68
C TYR A 247 -10.56 -11.17 0.49
N THR A 248 -11.13 -11.28 -0.71
CA THR A 248 -10.48 -11.91 -1.88
C THR A 248 -9.30 -11.11 -2.45
N ALA A 249 -9.33 -9.78 -2.38
CA ALA A 249 -8.23 -8.94 -2.90
C ALA A 249 -6.88 -9.24 -2.21
N SER A 250 -6.93 -9.60 -0.92
CA SER A 250 -5.76 -9.94 -0.11
C SER A 250 -5.46 -11.43 -0.03
N ASP A 251 -6.22 -12.29 -0.74
CA ASP A 251 -6.23 -13.73 -0.49
C ASP A 251 -6.48 -14.02 1.01
N HIS A 252 -7.59 -13.48 1.52
CA HIS A 252 -8.07 -13.67 2.91
C HIS A 252 -7.03 -13.30 3.97
N GLY A 253 -6.31 -12.19 3.78
CA GLY A 253 -5.34 -11.65 4.75
C GLY A 253 -3.88 -12.04 4.47
N LYS A 254 -3.57 -12.65 3.33
CA LYS A 254 -2.20 -13.06 2.99
C LYS A 254 -1.36 -11.91 2.43
N TYR A 255 -1.92 -11.09 1.56
CA TYR A 255 -1.20 -10.04 0.83
C TYR A 255 -1.63 -8.62 1.25
N TYR A 256 -0.69 -7.66 1.22
CA TYR A 256 -0.95 -6.23 1.43
C TYR A 256 -1.58 -5.58 0.20
N SER A 257 -2.79 -6.02 -0.16
CA SER A 257 -3.47 -5.61 -1.39
C SER A 257 -4.43 -4.43 -1.20
N TYR A 258 -4.88 -4.15 0.02
CA TYR A 258 -5.76 -3.01 0.28
C TYR A 258 -4.94 -1.74 0.36
N THR A 259 -5.31 -0.75 -0.45
CA THR A 259 -4.59 0.51 -0.53
C THR A 259 -5.49 1.69 -0.20
N SER A 260 -4.96 2.61 0.60
CA SER A 260 -5.63 3.85 1.01
C SER A 260 -4.69 5.02 0.70
N PRO A 261 -4.73 5.56 -0.53
CA PRO A 261 -3.88 6.67 -0.94
C PRO A 261 -4.45 8.02 -0.46
N ALA A 262 -3.55 8.95 -0.11
CA ALA A 262 -3.87 10.37 0.07
C ALA A 262 -3.67 11.16 -1.24
N PRO A 263 -4.12 12.43 -1.33
CA PRO A 263 -3.78 13.30 -2.46
C PRO A 263 -2.26 13.48 -2.65
N TYR A 264 -1.85 13.81 -3.88
CA TYR A 264 -0.47 14.16 -4.16
C TYR A 264 -0.13 15.55 -3.60
N PHE A 265 1.06 15.66 -3.01
CA PHE A 265 1.73 16.92 -2.73
C PHE A 265 2.80 17.17 -3.78
N TYR A 266 3.01 18.43 -4.12
CA TYR A 266 3.98 18.85 -5.13
C TYR A 266 5.08 19.67 -4.47
N PHE A 267 6.32 19.36 -4.83
CA PHE A 267 7.51 19.99 -4.28
C PHE A 267 8.49 20.36 -5.40
N LEU A 268 9.40 21.27 -5.10
CA LEU A 268 10.51 21.58 -5.99
C LEU A 268 11.69 20.62 -5.72
N PRO A 269 12.57 20.38 -6.71
CA PRO A 269 13.73 19.50 -6.56
C PRO A 269 14.71 19.97 -5.47
N GLY A 270 15.47 19.02 -4.91
CA GLY A 270 16.51 19.29 -3.91
C GLY A 270 16.03 19.33 -2.45
N MET A 271 14.76 19.02 -2.20
CA MET A 271 14.24 18.76 -0.86
C MET A 271 14.51 17.30 -0.46
N ASP A 272 14.86 17.06 0.81
CA ASP A 272 14.98 15.72 1.37
C ASP A 272 13.67 15.23 1.99
N ILE A 273 13.19 14.04 1.61
CA ILE A 273 11.98 13.41 2.17
C ILE A 273 12.14 13.16 3.69
N ALA A 274 13.37 13.01 4.20
CA ALA A 274 13.62 12.86 5.64
C ALA A 274 13.20 14.09 6.47
N ASN A 275 12.96 15.24 5.82
CA ASN A 275 12.45 16.46 6.44
C ASN A 275 10.92 16.57 6.40
N LEU A 276 10.19 15.50 6.08
CA LEU A 276 8.74 15.43 6.20
C LEU A 276 8.34 14.55 7.37
N LYS A 277 7.26 14.93 8.04
CA LYS A 277 6.61 14.14 9.08
C LYS A 277 5.12 14.04 8.84
N LEU A 278 4.53 12.97 9.38
CA LEU A 278 3.09 12.76 9.36
C LEU A 278 2.57 12.80 10.79
N ASN A 279 1.57 13.63 11.06
CA ASN A 279 0.95 13.71 12.37
C ASN A 279 -0.52 13.29 12.31
N ASN A 280 -1.01 12.84 13.46
CA ASN A 280 -2.41 12.51 13.70
C ASN A 280 -2.95 11.52 12.66
N LEU A 281 -2.14 10.53 12.26
CA LEU A 281 -2.64 9.44 11.44
C LEU A 281 -3.57 8.61 12.30
N SER A 282 -4.87 8.73 12.05
CA SER A 282 -5.89 8.16 12.92
C SER A 282 -7.05 7.53 12.15
N GLY A 283 -7.67 6.55 12.79
CA GLY A 283 -8.82 5.82 12.26
C GLY A 283 -9.01 4.50 13.01
N THR A 284 -9.78 3.59 12.44
CA THR A 284 -9.94 2.22 12.96
C THR A 284 -9.71 1.25 11.81
N ILE A 285 -8.51 0.66 11.77
CA ILE A 285 -8.24 -0.44 10.84
C ILE A 285 -8.61 -1.75 11.53
N PHE A 286 -7.94 -2.11 12.63
CA PHE A 286 -8.13 -3.39 13.32
C PHE A 286 -9.24 -3.35 14.39
N TRP A 287 -8.96 -3.73 15.64
CA TRP A 287 -10.02 -3.84 16.67
C TRP A 287 -10.34 -2.52 17.36
N LYS A 288 -9.34 -1.63 17.53
CA LYS A 288 -9.51 -0.36 18.22
C LYS A 288 -9.13 0.83 17.35
N PRO A 289 -9.70 2.02 17.65
CA PRO A 289 -9.18 3.26 17.10
C PRO A 289 -7.71 3.46 17.48
N PHE A 290 -6.93 3.98 16.55
CA PHE A 290 -5.54 4.35 16.77
C PHE A 290 -5.32 5.83 16.39
N ASP A 291 -4.28 6.40 16.99
CA ASP A 291 -3.75 7.72 16.65
C ASP A 291 -2.23 7.65 16.77
N MET A 292 -1.52 8.07 15.73
CA MET A 292 -0.08 7.93 15.67
C MET A 292 0.62 9.09 14.94
N ASN A 293 1.83 9.38 15.39
CA ASN A 293 2.73 10.35 14.78
C ASN A 293 3.95 9.65 14.20
N ILE A 294 4.26 9.93 12.93
CA ILE A 294 5.45 9.46 12.23
C ILE A 294 6.41 10.64 12.16
N ALA A 295 7.34 10.70 13.11
CA ALA A 295 8.25 11.84 13.30
C ALA A 295 9.17 12.12 12.10
N LYS A 296 9.48 11.10 11.28
CA LYS A 296 10.20 11.23 10.01
C LYS A 296 9.67 10.22 9.01
N LEU A 297 9.34 10.66 7.80
CA LEU A 297 8.86 9.77 6.73
C LEU A 297 9.98 8.96 6.05
N SER A 298 11.24 9.32 6.32
CA SER A 298 12.43 8.55 5.92
C SER A 298 13.46 8.54 7.04
N THR A 299 14.12 7.39 7.25
CA THR A 299 15.29 7.30 8.14
C THR A 299 16.62 7.46 7.41
N THR A 300 16.61 7.53 6.08
CA THR A 300 17.77 7.88 5.23
C THR A 300 17.48 9.10 4.39
N SER A 301 18.51 9.90 4.08
CA SER A 301 18.39 10.99 3.13
C SER A 301 17.94 10.48 1.76
N LYS A 302 16.88 11.07 1.21
CA LYS A 302 16.46 10.87 -0.19
C LYS A 302 16.03 12.21 -0.75
N GLN A 303 16.91 12.78 -1.57
CA GLN A 303 16.63 14.00 -2.31
C GLN A 303 15.59 13.76 -3.39
N LEU A 304 14.65 14.71 -3.50
CA LEU A 304 13.66 14.76 -4.56
C LEU A 304 14.30 15.30 -5.84
N GLU A 305 14.01 14.62 -6.95
CA GLU A 305 14.51 14.95 -8.28
C GLU A 305 13.39 15.53 -9.14
N ALA A 306 13.72 16.41 -10.08
CA ALA A 306 12.75 16.95 -11.04
C ALA A 306 12.05 15.83 -11.81
N ASN A 307 10.77 16.01 -12.12
CA ASN A 307 9.90 14.99 -12.71
C ASN A 307 9.70 13.72 -11.86
N GLY A 308 10.25 13.66 -10.64
CA GLY A 308 10.15 12.50 -9.75
C GLY A 308 8.74 12.27 -9.20
N SER A 309 8.39 10.99 -9.01
CA SER A 309 7.12 10.57 -8.40
C SER A 309 7.38 9.53 -7.31
N TYR A 310 7.02 9.85 -6.07
CA TYR A 310 7.36 9.02 -4.91
C TYR A 310 6.11 8.59 -4.15
N THR A 311 6.12 7.36 -3.63
CA THR A 311 5.11 6.84 -2.71
C THR A 311 5.74 6.53 -1.37
N ILE A 312 5.22 7.14 -0.31
CA ILE A 312 5.55 6.81 1.08
C ILE A 312 4.52 5.77 1.53
N LYS A 313 4.94 4.51 1.62
CA LYS A 313 4.08 3.39 1.99
C LYS A 313 4.10 3.21 3.50
N ILE A 314 2.91 3.20 4.10
CA ILE A 314 2.71 2.97 5.54
C ILE A 314 1.98 1.63 5.66
N LYS A 315 2.71 0.59 6.03
CA LYS A 315 2.21 -0.78 6.15
C LYS A 315 1.66 -0.99 7.56
N MET A 316 0.36 -1.20 7.68
CA MET A 316 -0.34 -1.42 8.95
C MET A 316 -0.52 -2.91 9.22
N LYS A 317 -0.16 -3.37 10.42
CA LYS A 317 -0.28 -4.77 10.86
C LYS A 317 -1.06 -4.87 12.18
N PRO A 318 -1.85 -5.93 12.37
CA PRO A 318 -2.51 -6.17 13.65
C PRO A 318 -1.53 -6.71 14.71
N ASN A 319 -1.65 -6.22 15.94
CA ASN A 319 -0.95 -6.76 17.11
C ASN A 319 -1.91 -7.64 17.93
N TYR A 320 -1.82 -8.96 17.72
CA TYR A 320 -2.57 -9.95 18.48
C TYR A 320 -2.09 -10.05 19.93
N THR A 321 -3.03 -10.25 20.86
CA THR A 321 -2.69 -10.46 22.27
C THR A 321 -2.53 -11.95 22.57
N TYR A 322 -1.45 -12.28 23.27
CA TYR A 322 -1.15 -13.62 23.76
C TYR A 322 -1.30 -13.68 25.28
N LEU A 323 -1.69 -14.84 25.78
CA LEU A 323 -1.58 -15.22 27.18
C LEU A 323 -0.22 -15.90 27.39
N MET A 324 0.50 -15.45 28.42
CA MET A 324 1.84 -15.90 28.74
C MET A 324 1.83 -16.94 29.86
N SER A 325 2.89 -17.73 29.96
CA SER A 325 3.06 -18.74 31.02
C SER A 325 3.08 -18.18 32.45
N ASP A 326 3.36 -16.89 32.62
CA ASP A 326 3.29 -16.18 33.91
C ASP A 326 1.89 -15.61 34.23
N GLY A 327 0.89 -15.88 33.38
CA GLY A 327 -0.48 -15.37 33.51
C GLY A 327 -0.69 -13.95 33.02
N THR A 328 0.37 -13.24 32.60
CA THR A 328 0.22 -11.92 31.97
C THR A 328 -0.27 -12.06 30.54
N THR A 329 -0.76 -10.95 29.98
CA THR A 329 -1.03 -10.85 28.54
C THR A 329 -0.11 -9.83 27.89
N GLY A 330 0.19 -10.00 26.62
CA GLY A 330 1.08 -9.10 25.89
C GLY A 330 1.05 -9.34 24.38
N PHE A 331 1.75 -8.49 23.64
CA PHE A 331 1.85 -8.57 22.19
C PHE A 331 3.08 -9.36 21.74
N PHE A 332 3.18 -9.63 20.43
CA PHE A 332 4.26 -10.42 19.83
C PHE A 332 5.66 -9.99 20.28
N ARG A 333 5.95 -8.68 20.32
CA ARG A 333 7.27 -8.13 20.71
C ARG A 333 7.67 -8.42 22.15
N GLU A 334 6.70 -8.68 23.03
CA GLU A 334 6.97 -9.07 24.41
C GLU A 334 7.31 -10.56 24.54
N THR A 335 7.00 -11.35 23.51
CA THR A 335 7.26 -12.79 23.48
C THR A 335 8.73 -13.10 23.20
N THR A 336 9.19 -14.27 23.62
CA THR A 336 10.50 -14.84 23.26
C THR A 336 10.70 -14.96 21.74
N TYR A 337 9.63 -15.04 20.95
CA TYR A 337 9.69 -15.05 19.47
C TYR A 337 9.84 -13.66 18.85
N GLY A 338 9.36 -12.62 19.54
CA GLY A 338 9.44 -11.22 19.10
C GLY A 338 10.65 -10.45 19.65
N GLY A 339 11.58 -11.14 20.34
CA GLY A 339 12.76 -10.54 20.96
C GLY A 339 12.56 -10.08 22.42
N GLY A 340 11.38 -10.33 22.99
CA GLY A 340 11.09 -10.14 24.41
C GLY A 340 11.47 -11.36 25.25
N THR A 341 10.94 -11.43 26.47
CA THR A 341 11.30 -12.46 27.46
C THR A 341 10.14 -13.34 27.90
N LYS A 342 8.89 -13.04 27.50
CA LYS A 342 7.71 -13.77 27.94
C LYS A 342 7.43 -14.98 27.05
N THR A 343 7.06 -16.11 27.63
CA THR A 343 6.73 -17.31 26.85
C THR A 343 5.21 -17.38 26.61
N PRO A 344 4.73 -17.21 25.37
CA PRO A 344 3.30 -17.30 25.05
C PRO A 344 2.83 -18.76 25.06
N ILE A 345 1.62 -19.01 25.57
CA ILE A 345 1.02 -20.36 25.67
C ILE A 345 -0.35 -20.45 25.00
N ALA A 346 -1.03 -19.32 24.81
CA ALA A 346 -2.34 -19.24 24.17
C ALA A 346 -2.52 -17.88 23.47
N ILE A 347 -3.41 -17.83 22.49
CA ILE A 347 -3.89 -16.57 21.91
C ILE A 347 -5.16 -16.12 22.62
N VAL A 348 -5.26 -14.84 23.00
CA VAL A 348 -6.43 -14.32 23.69
C VAL A 348 -7.57 -14.09 22.70
N LEU A 349 -8.72 -14.70 22.97
CA LEU A 349 -9.93 -14.56 22.15
C LEU A 349 -10.80 -13.40 22.64
N ASP A 350 -10.96 -13.26 23.95
CA ASP A 350 -11.74 -12.19 24.59
C ASP A 350 -11.10 -11.84 25.93
N LYS A 351 -10.62 -10.59 26.06
CA LYS A 351 -10.00 -10.09 27.30
C LYS A 351 -11.02 -9.94 28.44
N GLY A 352 -12.24 -9.50 28.13
CA GLY A 352 -13.29 -9.27 29.14
C GLY A 352 -13.79 -10.57 29.75
N LYS A 353 -13.82 -11.66 28.97
CA LYS A 353 -14.16 -13.00 29.46
C LYS A 353 -12.97 -13.81 29.97
N ARG A 354 -11.76 -13.26 29.87
CA ARG A 354 -10.50 -13.96 30.16
C ARG A 354 -10.46 -15.32 29.46
N MET A 355 -10.75 -15.31 28.17
CA MET A 355 -10.83 -16.51 27.31
C MET A 355 -9.65 -16.53 26.34
N ALA A 356 -8.93 -17.66 26.30
CA ALA A 356 -7.81 -17.86 25.39
C ALA A 356 -7.86 -19.26 24.76
N MET A 357 -7.29 -19.40 23.56
CA MET A 357 -7.15 -20.66 22.84
C MET A 357 -5.70 -21.13 22.86
N ALA A 358 -5.48 -22.41 23.17
CA ALA A 358 -4.17 -23.04 23.16
C ALA A 358 -3.43 -22.85 21.83
N LEU A 359 -2.13 -22.56 21.90
CA LEU A 359 -1.30 -22.45 20.70
C LEU A 359 -1.10 -23.80 20.00
N LYS A 360 -1.13 -24.92 20.71
CA LYS A 360 -0.89 -26.27 20.14
C LYS A 360 -2.05 -27.25 20.25
N THR A 361 -1.96 -28.28 19.42
CA THR A 361 -2.59 -29.60 19.51
C THR A 361 -2.86 -30.12 20.92
N ALA A 362 -4.06 -30.41 21.38
CA ALA A 362 -4.20 -31.41 22.46
C ALA A 362 -4.15 -32.85 21.91
N GLY A 363 -4.19 -33.01 20.59
CA GLY A 363 -4.16 -34.29 19.87
C GLY A 363 -5.48 -34.57 19.17
N ARG A 364 -5.64 -35.81 18.70
CA ARG A 364 -6.87 -36.29 18.05
C ARG A 364 -7.54 -37.33 18.92
N SER A 365 -8.87 -37.25 19.02
CA SER A 365 -9.66 -38.22 19.77
C SER A 365 -11.03 -38.41 19.15
N THR A 366 -11.73 -39.46 19.57
CA THR A 366 -13.18 -39.55 19.41
C THR A 366 -13.86 -38.52 20.32
N TRP A 367 -15.11 -38.18 20.07
CA TRP A 367 -15.86 -37.25 20.95
C TRP A 367 -16.22 -37.92 22.27
N CYS A 368 -16.56 -39.21 22.21
CA CYS A 368 -16.76 -40.08 23.36
C CYS A 368 -16.29 -41.51 23.04
N ALA A 369 -16.43 -42.43 24.00
CA ALA A 369 -16.21 -43.84 23.78
C ALA A 369 -17.07 -44.37 22.63
N THR A 370 -16.51 -45.32 21.88
CA THR A 370 -17.11 -45.85 20.64
C THR A 370 -18.13 -46.95 20.87
N ASP A 371 -18.33 -47.39 22.12
CA ASP A 371 -19.37 -48.36 22.42
C ASP A 371 -20.75 -47.79 22.06
N LEU A 372 -21.62 -48.63 21.51
CA LEU A 372 -22.95 -48.24 21.04
C LEU A 372 -23.78 -47.56 22.15
N ILE A 373 -23.55 -47.92 23.41
CA ILE A 373 -24.22 -47.35 24.58
C ILE A 373 -23.87 -45.88 24.83
N TYR A 374 -22.75 -45.37 24.30
CA TYR A 374 -22.34 -43.98 24.47
C TYR A 374 -22.54 -43.17 23.19
N TYR A 375 -22.15 -43.72 22.04
CA TYR A 375 -22.25 -43.02 20.77
C TYR A 375 -23.71 -42.77 20.32
N HIS A 376 -24.65 -43.69 20.56
CA HIS A 376 -26.05 -43.50 20.16
C HIS A 376 -26.96 -42.88 21.23
N ASN A 377 -26.44 -42.61 22.43
CA ASN A 377 -27.23 -42.07 23.53
C ASN A 377 -26.92 -40.60 23.81
N LYS A 378 -27.90 -39.94 24.44
CA LYS A 378 -27.78 -38.58 24.96
C LYS A 378 -26.76 -38.55 26.09
N LEU A 379 -25.69 -37.76 25.96
CA LEU A 379 -24.62 -37.67 26.97
C LEU A 379 -24.57 -36.30 27.67
N THR A 380 -25.29 -35.29 27.18
CA THR A 380 -25.44 -33.98 27.84
C THR A 380 -26.91 -33.69 28.19
N THR A 381 -27.15 -32.83 29.18
CA THR A 381 -28.49 -32.29 29.44
C THR A 381 -28.87 -31.17 28.45
N ARG A 382 -27.87 -30.63 27.72
CA ARG A 382 -27.97 -29.47 26.81
C ARG A 382 -27.93 -29.84 25.32
N THR A 383 -28.37 -31.04 24.96
CA THR A 383 -28.45 -31.47 23.55
C THR A 383 -29.31 -30.51 22.75
N VAL A 384 -28.82 -30.09 21.58
CA VAL A 384 -29.59 -29.25 20.66
C VAL A 384 -30.25 -30.07 19.55
N ALA A 385 -31.43 -29.64 19.11
CA ALA A 385 -32.10 -30.26 17.97
C ALA A 385 -31.48 -29.80 16.65
N ASN A 386 -31.13 -28.51 16.56
CA ASN A 386 -30.40 -27.92 15.44
C ASN A 386 -29.08 -27.30 15.94
N LEU A 387 -28.00 -27.43 15.17
CA LEU A 387 -26.71 -26.83 15.50
C LEU A 387 -26.75 -25.31 15.64
N SER A 388 -27.61 -24.63 14.89
CA SER A 388 -27.80 -23.19 15.00
C SER A 388 -28.34 -22.80 16.38
N ASP A 389 -29.08 -23.67 17.07
CA ASP A 389 -29.58 -23.39 18.43
C ASP A 389 -28.42 -23.29 19.44
N ALA A 390 -27.32 -24.01 19.21
CA ALA A 390 -26.13 -23.93 20.04
C ALA A 390 -25.44 -22.56 19.94
N LEU A 391 -25.59 -21.85 18.82
CA LEU A 391 -25.05 -20.50 18.62
C LEU A 391 -25.95 -19.41 19.25
N ASN A 392 -27.21 -19.72 19.55
CA ASN A 392 -28.22 -18.74 19.97
C ASN A 392 -28.72 -18.91 21.43
N GLY A 393 -28.11 -19.77 22.24
CA GLY A 393 -28.37 -19.78 23.70
C GLY A 393 -28.54 -21.13 24.38
N SER A 394 -28.67 -22.24 23.65
CA SER A 394 -29.01 -23.54 24.23
C SER A 394 -27.81 -24.31 24.82
N ALA A 395 -26.59 -24.08 24.31
CA ALA A 395 -25.34 -24.72 24.74
C ALA A 395 -24.15 -23.74 24.59
N THR A 396 -23.96 -22.85 25.56
CA THR A 396 -23.12 -21.65 25.40
C THR A 396 -21.75 -21.68 26.09
N SER A 397 -21.41 -22.76 26.80
CA SER A 397 -20.17 -22.82 27.60
C SER A 397 -19.56 -24.20 27.58
N GLY A 398 -18.48 -24.35 26.83
CA GLY A 398 -17.68 -25.57 26.80
C GLY A 398 -16.98 -25.83 28.14
N ARG A 399 -16.70 -24.77 28.90
CA ARG A 399 -16.18 -24.88 30.26
C ARG A 399 -17.17 -25.59 31.18
N ASP A 400 -18.44 -25.19 31.13
CA ASP A 400 -19.49 -25.86 31.89
C ASP A 400 -19.71 -27.29 31.40
N ASP A 401 -19.71 -27.49 30.07
CA ASP A 401 -19.91 -28.82 29.50
C ASP A 401 -18.77 -29.80 29.86
N THR A 402 -17.58 -29.28 30.14
CA THR A 402 -16.40 -30.05 30.52
C THR A 402 -16.33 -30.32 32.04
N TRP A 403 -16.61 -29.29 32.87
CA TRP A 403 -16.32 -29.32 34.31
C TRP A 403 -17.56 -29.35 35.22
N ASN A 404 -18.75 -28.99 34.74
CA ASN A 404 -19.95 -28.94 35.57
C ASN A 404 -20.77 -30.24 35.40
N PRO A 405 -20.95 -31.05 36.47
CA PRO A 405 -21.69 -32.30 36.35
C PRO A 405 -23.17 -32.10 35.99
N SER A 406 -23.77 -30.92 36.25
CA SER A 406 -25.18 -30.65 35.92
C SER A 406 -25.45 -30.56 34.42
N THR A 407 -24.40 -30.40 33.60
CA THR A 407 -24.50 -30.38 32.14
C THR A 407 -24.41 -31.77 31.53
N THR A 408 -24.10 -32.79 32.33
CA THR A 408 -23.89 -34.15 31.88
C THR A 408 -25.14 -34.99 32.15
N ALA A 409 -25.47 -35.92 31.26
CA ALA A 409 -26.57 -36.85 31.50
C ALA A 409 -26.37 -37.64 32.82
N SER A 410 -27.48 -38.01 33.45
CA SER A 410 -27.47 -38.64 34.78
C SER A 410 -26.59 -39.90 34.80
N GLY A 411 -25.82 -40.07 35.88
CA GLY A 411 -24.95 -41.24 36.08
C GLY A 411 -23.49 -41.06 35.61
N TYR A 412 -23.18 -39.99 34.87
CA TYR A 412 -21.83 -39.80 34.31
C TYR A 412 -20.94 -38.81 35.08
N GLY A 413 -21.49 -37.84 35.80
CA GLY A 413 -20.71 -36.87 36.58
C GLY A 413 -19.92 -35.87 35.72
N ILE A 414 -18.73 -35.47 36.16
CA ILE A 414 -17.87 -34.49 35.46
C ILE A 414 -17.15 -35.16 34.27
N LYS A 415 -17.39 -34.69 33.04
CA LYS A 415 -16.81 -35.29 31.81
C LYS A 415 -15.29 -35.29 31.81
N ALA A 416 -14.65 -34.20 32.27
CA ALA A 416 -13.19 -34.12 32.38
C ALA A 416 -12.56 -35.27 33.19
N ASN A 417 -13.29 -35.87 34.14
CA ASN A 417 -12.78 -36.91 35.03
C ASN A 417 -13.14 -38.33 34.59
N LYS A 418 -13.56 -38.51 33.33
CA LYS A 418 -14.08 -39.77 32.78
C LYS A 418 -13.34 -40.17 31.50
N PRO A 419 -12.06 -40.55 31.58
CA PRO A 419 -11.20 -40.82 30.42
C PRO A 419 -11.72 -41.96 29.52
N PHE A 420 -12.42 -42.94 30.10
CA PHE A 420 -12.97 -44.07 29.35
C PHE A 420 -14.29 -43.79 28.64
N ILE A 421 -14.89 -42.60 28.84
CA ILE A 421 -16.19 -42.23 28.24
C ILE A 421 -16.07 -40.94 27.44
N PHE A 422 -15.46 -39.89 27.98
CA PHE A 422 -15.43 -38.56 27.38
C PHE A 422 -14.01 -38.19 26.92
N THR A 423 -13.51 -38.94 25.95
CA THR A 423 -12.13 -38.87 25.46
C THR A 423 -11.71 -37.45 25.06
N SER A 424 -12.46 -36.76 24.19
CA SER A 424 -12.12 -35.37 23.78
C SER A 424 -12.15 -34.36 24.93
N PHE A 425 -13.07 -34.52 25.89
CA PHE A 425 -13.19 -33.64 27.05
C PHE A 425 -11.98 -33.80 27.97
N VAL A 426 -11.54 -35.04 28.21
CA VAL A 426 -10.34 -35.32 29.01
C VAL A 426 -9.09 -34.80 28.30
N THR A 427 -8.97 -35.07 26.99
CA THR A 427 -7.86 -34.55 26.16
C THR A 427 -7.77 -33.03 26.25
N ALA A 428 -8.90 -32.32 26.19
CA ALA A 428 -8.90 -30.86 26.31
C ALA A 428 -8.57 -30.38 27.74
N ALA A 429 -9.19 -31.00 28.75
CA ALA A 429 -9.12 -30.60 30.15
C ALA A 429 -7.72 -30.74 30.76
N TYR A 430 -6.95 -31.73 30.33
CA TYR A 430 -5.59 -32.01 30.79
C TYR A 430 -4.53 -31.64 29.75
N TYR A 431 -4.84 -30.69 28.87
CA TYR A 431 -3.87 -30.13 27.95
C TYR A 431 -2.67 -29.53 28.70
N ASP A 432 -1.47 -29.89 28.25
CA ASP A 432 -0.21 -29.35 28.73
C ASP A 432 0.37 -28.40 27.66
N PRO A 433 0.55 -27.10 27.98
CA PRO A 433 1.21 -26.16 27.07
C PRO A 433 2.73 -26.38 26.93
N GLU A 434 3.28 -27.47 27.50
CA GLU A 434 4.70 -27.86 27.52
C GLU A 434 5.61 -26.88 28.30
N VAL A 435 4.99 -25.95 29.01
CA VAL A 435 5.65 -24.93 29.81
C VAL A 435 4.86 -24.79 31.10
N THR A 436 5.55 -24.79 32.24
CA THR A 436 4.92 -24.62 33.53
C THR A 436 4.22 -23.26 33.62
N TYR A 437 2.90 -23.29 33.83
CA TYR A 437 2.12 -22.10 34.11
C TYR A 437 2.32 -21.66 35.57
N THR A 438 2.66 -20.40 35.78
CA THR A 438 2.92 -19.80 37.10
C THR A 438 1.98 -18.63 37.43
N GLY A 439 1.05 -18.32 36.52
CA GLY A 439 0.09 -17.24 36.70
C GLY A 439 -1.02 -17.54 37.71
N THR A 440 -1.85 -16.53 37.97
CA THR A 440 -3.00 -16.62 38.88
C THR A 440 -4.23 -15.96 38.25
N PRO A 441 -5.43 -16.58 38.30
CA PRO A 441 -5.71 -17.92 38.83
C PRO A 441 -5.08 -19.05 38.02
N ALA A 442 -5.10 -20.27 38.56
CA ALA A 442 -4.72 -21.47 37.82
C ALA A 442 -5.60 -21.62 36.57
N LEU A 443 -4.99 -21.99 35.45
CA LEU A 443 -5.72 -22.23 34.21
C LEU A 443 -6.65 -23.42 34.37
N GLN A 444 -7.87 -23.27 33.86
CA GLN A 444 -8.78 -24.38 33.68
C GLN A 444 -9.02 -24.56 32.19
N TRP A 445 -8.34 -25.53 31.59
CA TRP A 445 -8.53 -25.91 30.20
C TRP A 445 -9.85 -26.66 30.02
N TYR A 446 -10.49 -26.49 28.88
CA TYR A 446 -11.76 -27.13 28.56
C TYR A 446 -11.94 -27.35 27.07
N LEU A 447 -12.84 -28.27 26.71
CA LEU A 447 -13.27 -28.46 25.33
C LEU A 447 -14.26 -27.34 24.97
N PRO A 448 -13.93 -26.41 24.04
CA PRO A 448 -14.80 -25.30 23.68
C PRO A 448 -16.13 -25.77 23.06
N SER A 449 -17.22 -25.04 23.34
CA SER A 449 -18.51 -25.23 22.67
C SER A 449 -18.54 -24.56 21.28
N HIS A 450 -19.56 -24.85 20.48
CA HIS A 450 -19.80 -24.09 19.24
C HIS A 450 -19.88 -22.58 19.48
N TYR A 451 -20.48 -22.15 20.59
CA TYR A 451 -20.55 -20.75 20.97
C TYR A 451 -19.17 -20.17 21.33
N ASP A 452 -18.30 -20.94 22.00
CA ASP A 452 -16.94 -20.50 22.31
C ASP A 452 -16.11 -20.27 21.04
N TYR A 453 -16.25 -21.14 20.03
CA TYR A 453 -15.57 -20.95 18.75
C TYR A 453 -15.98 -19.66 18.02
N THR A 454 -17.14 -19.06 18.33
CA THR A 454 -17.52 -17.76 17.75
C THR A 454 -16.55 -16.63 18.12
N TYR A 455 -15.79 -16.78 19.22
CA TYR A 455 -14.79 -15.80 19.65
C TYR A 455 -13.50 -15.81 18.82
N ILE A 456 -13.31 -16.80 17.94
CA ILE A 456 -12.21 -16.80 16.97
C ILE A 456 -12.53 -15.90 15.77
N PHE A 457 -13.81 -15.77 15.39
CA PHE A 457 -14.20 -15.02 14.18
C PHE A 457 -13.70 -13.55 14.16
N PRO A 458 -13.75 -12.80 15.28
CA PRO A 458 -13.14 -11.46 15.37
C PRO A 458 -11.62 -11.42 15.18
N LEU A 459 -10.90 -12.52 15.39
CA LEU A 459 -9.44 -12.56 15.19
C LEU A 459 -9.06 -12.60 13.70
N GLY A 460 -9.98 -13.02 12.83
CA GLY A 460 -9.92 -12.79 11.38
C GLY A 460 -10.81 -11.63 10.93
N PHE A 461 -11.11 -10.69 11.82
CA PHE A 461 -11.93 -9.48 11.60
C PHE A 461 -13.35 -9.73 11.09
N GLY A 462 -13.92 -10.89 11.42
CA GLY A 462 -15.33 -11.16 11.24
C GLY A 462 -16.18 -10.53 12.35
N ASP A 463 -17.43 -10.19 12.02
CA ASP A 463 -18.40 -9.72 13.02
C ASP A 463 -19.09 -10.92 13.69
N ARG A 464 -18.69 -11.18 14.94
CA ARG A 464 -19.24 -12.28 15.76
C ARG A 464 -20.76 -12.25 15.88
N THR A 465 -21.40 -11.07 15.86
CA THR A 465 -22.86 -10.96 16.01
C THR A 465 -23.63 -11.57 14.83
N THR A 466 -22.95 -11.80 13.70
CA THR A 466 -23.52 -12.43 12.51
C THR A 466 -23.48 -13.96 12.55
N VAL A 467 -22.77 -14.56 13.52
CA VAL A 467 -22.64 -16.01 13.67
C VAL A 467 -23.84 -16.57 14.42
N THR A 468 -24.98 -16.61 13.73
CA THR A 468 -26.27 -17.09 14.27
C THR A 468 -26.72 -18.42 13.67
N GLN A 469 -26.00 -18.95 12.68
CA GLN A 469 -26.34 -20.19 11.98
C GLN A 469 -25.12 -21.09 11.83
N ALA A 470 -25.33 -22.40 11.90
CA ALA A 470 -24.28 -23.37 11.62
C ALA A 470 -24.02 -23.46 10.11
N LYS A 471 -23.15 -22.58 9.60
CA LYS A 471 -22.75 -22.49 8.19
C LYS A 471 -21.33 -21.97 8.05
N SER A 472 -20.89 -21.76 6.82
CA SER A 472 -19.61 -21.16 6.46
C SER A 472 -19.65 -19.62 6.47
N TYR A 473 -18.59 -19.03 7.01
CA TYR A 473 -18.38 -17.58 7.06
C TYR A 473 -17.00 -17.22 6.51
N GLU A 474 -16.95 -16.25 5.59
CA GLU A 474 -15.67 -15.71 5.11
C GLU A 474 -15.03 -14.78 6.13
N TRP A 475 -13.70 -14.80 6.18
CA TRP A 475 -12.89 -14.01 7.10
C TRP A 475 -11.46 -13.85 6.58
N TYR A 476 -10.65 -13.05 7.28
CA TYR A 476 -9.22 -12.89 7.01
C TYR A 476 -8.38 -13.94 7.76
N GLY A 477 -8.65 -15.23 7.52
CA GLY A 477 -8.06 -16.33 8.27
C GLY A 477 -6.53 -16.42 8.18
N ASN A 478 -5.90 -15.95 7.10
CA ASN A 478 -4.43 -15.93 7.01
C ASN A 478 -3.77 -15.06 8.09
N LEU A 479 -4.42 -13.97 8.52
CA LEU A 479 -3.91 -13.12 9.60
C LEU A 479 -3.92 -13.87 10.94
N PHE A 480 -4.98 -14.63 11.21
CA PHE A 480 -5.08 -15.47 12.40
C PHE A 480 -4.07 -16.62 12.39
N TYR A 481 -3.88 -17.29 11.25
CA TYR A 481 -2.84 -18.33 11.10
C TYR A 481 -1.44 -17.77 11.34
N THR A 482 -1.16 -16.57 10.83
CA THR A 482 0.12 -15.87 11.09
C THR A 482 0.27 -15.60 12.59
N ALA A 483 -0.78 -15.16 13.27
CA ALA A 483 -0.77 -14.91 14.70
C ALA A 483 -0.41 -16.16 15.53
N LEU A 484 -0.86 -17.34 15.12
CA LEU A 484 -0.51 -18.60 15.79
C LEU A 484 0.93 -19.03 15.48
N THR A 485 1.26 -19.10 14.20
CA THR A 485 2.54 -19.68 13.74
C THR A 485 3.75 -18.82 14.09
N GLN A 486 3.60 -17.49 14.18
CA GLN A 486 4.70 -16.59 14.55
C GLN A 486 5.20 -16.80 15.98
N VAL A 487 4.41 -17.44 16.85
CA VAL A 487 4.79 -17.81 18.23
C VAL A 487 4.89 -19.33 18.42
N GLY A 488 5.11 -20.09 17.34
CA GLY A 488 5.30 -21.54 17.41
C GLY A 488 4.03 -22.35 17.66
N GLY A 489 2.84 -21.77 17.44
CA GLY A 489 1.58 -22.49 17.50
C GLY A 489 1.30 -23.33 16.24
N ASP A 490 0.44 -24.33 16.41
CA ASP A 490 0.00 -25.23 15.35
C ASP A 490 -1.11 -24.59 14.50
N THR A 491 -1.12 -24.93 13.21
CA THR A 491 -2.23 -24.62 12.30
C THR A 491 -3.28 -25.71 12.32
N PHE A 492 -4.50 -25.38 11.91
CA PHE A 492 -5.62 -26.33 11.77
C PHE A 492 -5.44 -27.19 10.52
N GLN A 493 -5.45 -28.51 10.70
CA GLN A 493 -5.35 -29.48 9.59
C GLN A 493 -6.61 -30.31 9.44
N TYR A 494 -7.37 -30.49 10.53
CA TYR A 494 -8.59 -31.27 10.55
C TYR A 494 -9.74 -30.46 11.16
N LEU A 495 -10.94 -31.04 11.15
CA LEU A 495 -12.04 -30.51 11.94
C LEU A 495 -11.67 -30.54 13.42
N GLU A 496 -12.11 -29.52 14.14
CA GLU A 496 -11.93 -29.39 15.58
C GLU A 496 -13.22 -29.82 16.29
N TRP A 497 -13.09 -30.65 17.32
CA TRP A 497 -14.21 -31.03 18.16
C TRP A 497 -14.71 -29.84 19.00
N THR A 498 -16.01 -29.79 19.22
CA THR A 498 -16.63 -28.93 20.23
C THR A 498 -17.30 -29.76 21.33
N SER A 499 -17.59 -29.14 22.47
CA SER A 499 -18.36 -29.77 23.55
C SER A 499 -19.85 -29.96 23.24
N THR A 500 -20.33 -29.32 22.17
CA THR A 500 -21.74 -29.29 21.79
C THR A 500 -22.16 -30.67 21.28
N GLU A 501 -23.31 -31.16 21.74
CA GLU A 501 -23.93 -32.37 21.20
C GLU A 501 -25.26 -31.99 20.53
N CYS A 502 -25.54 -32.59 19.38
CA CYS A 502 -26.77 -32.38 18.64
C CYS A 502 -27.43 -33.70 18.25
N GLN A 503 -28.72 -33.64 17.92
CA GLN A 503 -29.40 -34.75 17.29
C GLN A 503 -28.84 -34.97 15.87
N SER A 504 -28.60 -36.22 15.51
CA SER A 504 -28.13 -36.57 14.17
C SER A 504 -29.30 -36.63 13.19
N GLU A 505 -29.10 -36.18 11.95
CA GLU A 505 -30.10 -36.28 10.88
C GLU A 505 -30.42 -37.76 10.52
N TYR A 506 -29.50 -38.67 10.83
CA TYR A 506 -29.63 -40.11 10.57
C TYR A 506 -30.14 -40.92 11.78
N GLY A 507 -30.57 -40.23 12.85
CA GLY A 507 -30.97 -40.84 14.12
C GLY A 507 -29.79 -41.08 15.07
N GLY A 508 -30.00 -40.82 16.36
CA GLY A 508 -28.94 -40.81 17.37
C GLY A 508 -28.40 -39.41 17.63
N TYR A 509 -27.10 -39.30 17.96
CA TYR A 509 -26.49 -38.04 18.35
C TYR A 509 -25.07 -37.87 17.81
N ASP A 510 -24.75 -36.65 17.42
CA ASP A 510 -23.43 -36.25 16.93
C ASP A 510 -22.72 -35.33 17.93
N GLY A 511 -21.42 -35.14 17.69
CA GLY A 511 -20.63 -34.08 18.31
C GLY A 511 -20.54 -32.89 17.37
N GLY A 512 -20.56 -31.68 17.90
CA GLY A 512 -20.34 -30.47 17.12
C GLY A 512 -18.90 -30.38 16.65
N THR A 513 -18.68 -29.90 15.43
CA THR A 513 -17.36 -29.67 14.85
C THR A 513 -17.24 -28.25 14.31
N VAL A 514 -16.01 -27.76 14.23
CA VAL A 514 -15.68 -26.49 13.55
C VAL A 514 -14.57 -26.76 12.54
N ASN A 515 -14.76 -26.28 11.32
CA ASN A 515 -13.70 -26.17 10.34
C ASN A 515 -13.10 -24.77 10.40
N ILE A 516 -11.81 -24.68 10.69
CA ILE A 516 -11.07 -23.42 10.71
C ILE A 516 -10.11 -23.48 9.53
N ASP A 517 -10.41 -22.75 8.46
CA ASP A 517 -9.57 -22.61 7.28
C ASP A 517 -9.18 -21.13 7.08
N ARG A 518 -8.16 -20.88 6.26
CA ARG A 518 -7.67 -19.55 5.90
C ARG A 518 -8.72 -18.67 5.24
N THR A 519 -9.68 -19.27 4.54
CA THR A 519 -10.71 -18.54 3.77
C THR A 519 -12.07 -18.54 4.45
N ILE A 520 -12.40 -19.63 5.14
CA ILE A 520 -13.72 -19.92 5.70
C ILE A 520 -13.58 -20.44 7.15
N LEU A 521 -14.48 -19.97 8.00
CA LEU A 521 -14.76 -20.55 9.32
C LEU A 521 -16.17 -21.17 9.27
N SER A 522 -16.33 -22.47 9.55
CA SER A 522 -17.63 -23.13 9.45
C SER A 522 -17.97 -24.03 10.64
N TRP A 523 -19.26 -24.11 10.94
CA TRP A 523 -19.82 -24.93 12.02
C TRP A 523 -20.61 -26.09 11.42
N SER A 524 -20.35 -27.30 11.93
CA SER A 524 -21.03 -28.52 11.51
C SER A 524 -21.11 -29.52 12.68
N SER A 525 -21.44 -30.76 12.38
CA SER A 525 -21.36 -31.88 13.30
C SER A 525 -20.62 -33.03 12.64
N GLY A 526 -20.23 -34.02 13.45
CA GLY A 526 -19.73 -35.27 12.94
C GLY A 526 -19.98 -36.42 13.90
N SER A 527 -19.93 -37.62 13.34
CA SER A 527 -20.10 -38.85 14.10
C SER A 527 -19.05 -38.95 15.22
N ARG A 528 -19.50 -39.25 16.43
CA ARG A 528 -18.65 -39.20 17.65
C ARG A 528 -17.52 -40.21 17.64
N ASN A 529 -17.62 -41.27 16.82
CA ASN A 529 -16.59 -42.30 16.68
C ASN A 529 -15.46 -41.89 15.71
N TYR A 530 -15.53 -40.72 15.08
CA TYR A 530 -14.46 -40.21 14.23
C TYR A 530 -13.36 -39.51 15.02
N LEU A 531 -12.14 -39.56 14.50
CA LEU A 531 -10.99 -38.89 15.09
C LEU A 531 -10.85 -37.47 14.52
N TYR A 532 -11.24 -36.48 15.30
CA TYR A 532 -11.03 -35.05 15.02
C TYR A 532 -10.04 -34.43 16.00
N GLU A 533 -9.53 -33.26 15.65
CA GLU A 533 -8.60 -32.51 16.50
C GLU A 533 -9.31 -31.95 17.74
N VAL A 534 -8.53 -31.82 18.81
CA VAL A 534 -8.97 -31.19 20.04
C VAL A 534 -8.09 -29.97 20.28
N ARG A 535 -8.69 -28.79 20.21
CA ARG A 535 -8.07 -27.53 20.62
C ARG A 535 -8.64 -27.07 21.96
N SER A 536 -7.81 -27.04 22.99
CA SER A 536 -8.22 -26.56 24.32
C SER A 536 -8.39 -25.05 24.37
N PHE A 537 -9.43 -24.60 25.07
CA PHE A 537 -9.57 -23.21 25.50
C PHE A 537 -9.33 -23.12 27.01
N ALA A 538 -8.86 -21.96 27.49
CA ALA A 538 -8.67 -21.68 28.89
C ALA A 538 -9.49 -20.48 29.34
N ALA A 539 -10.06 -20.59 30.54
CA ALA A 539 -10.35 -19.46 31.38
C ALA A 539 -9.08 -19.17 32.20
N TYR A 540 -8.55 -17.94 32.10
CA TYR A 540 -7.30 -17.55 32.74
C TYR A 540 -7.48 -16.45 33.76
#